data_AF-A0A3D4E8S6-F1
#
_entry.id   AF-A0A3D4E8S6-F1
#
_cell.length_a   1.000
_cell.length_b   1.000
_cell.length_c   1.000
_cell.angle_alpha   90.00
_cell.angle_beta   90.00
_cell.angle_gamma   90.00
#
_symmetry.space_group_name_H-M   'P 1'
#
loop_
_entity.id
_entity.type
_entity.pdbx_description
1 polymer ?
#
loop_
_entity_poly.entity_id
_entity_poly.type
_entity_poly.pdbx_seq_one_letter_code
_entity_poly.pdbx_strand_id
1 'polypeptide(L)'
;MRFHPWVFSGAIAQVVGNPAEGDIVGVFSQGGDFLAYGHYQIGSIAVRVLSFAGEDVLSPDFWRNMIARALKVRIAVGLSGAVPEHESPALEPVEASVPEPVEGPTLTNCYRL
;
A
#
# COMPACT_ATOMS: atom_id res chain seq x y z
N MET A 1 22.16 7.67 -4.58
CA MET A 1 21.37 6.51 -4.12
C MET A 1 21.02 5.65 -5.32
N ARG A 2 21.12 4.33 -5.21
CA ARG A 2 20.59 3.38 -6.19
C ARG A 2 19.24 2.99 -5.61
N PHE A 3 18.13 3.42 -6.21
CA PHE A 3 16.74 3.29 -5.71
C PHE A 3 16.34 1.83 -5.43
N HIS A 4 16.93 1.22 -4.39
CA HIS A 4 16.72 -0.17 -4.03
C HIS A 4 15.40 -0.25 -3.26
N PRO A 5 14.46 -1.11 -3.68
CA PRO A 5 13.13 -1.14 -3.09
C PRO A 5 13.07 -1.72 -1.67
N TRP A 6 14.19 -2.14 -1.07
CA TRP A 6 14.21 -2.86 0.20
C TRP A 6 15.12 -2.15 1.21
N VAL A 7 14.59 -1.93 2.40
CA VAL A 7 15.36 -1.48 3.57
C VAL A 7 15.49 -2.64 4.52
N PHE A 8 16.72 -3.09 4.75
CA PHE A 8 17.00 -4.16 5.69
C PHE A 8 16.93 -3.65 7.13
N SER A 9 16.45 -4.48 8.05
CA SER A 9 16.36 -4.11 9.47
C SER A 9 17.72 -3.68 10.06
N GLY A 10 18.81 -4.34 9.66
CA GLY A 10 20.17 -3.98 10.06
C GLY A 10 20.68 -2.64 9.52
N ALA A 11 19.99 -2.02 8.56
CA ALA A 11 20.31 -0.69 8.06
C ALA A 11 19.52 0.43 8.77
N ILE A 12 18.57 0.08 9.65
CA ILE A 12 17.74 1.04 10.38
C ILE A 12 18.40 1.38 11.71
N ALA A 13 18.82 2.63 11.86
CA ALA A 13 19.42 3.12 13.11
C ALA A 13 18.37 3.33 14.22
N GLN A 14 17.17 3.79 13.84
CA GLN A 14 16.09 4.10 14.76
C GLN A 14 14.73 3.97 14.07
N VAL A 15 13.73 3.50 14.82
CA VAL A 15 12.31 3.56 14.45
C VAL A 15 11.64 4.58 15.37
N VAL A 16 10.86 5.50 14.79
CA VAL A 16 10.09 6.51 15.54
C VAL A 16 8.63 6.07 15.58
N GLY A 17 8.04 6.04 16.78
CA GLY A 17 6.70 5.49 17.00
C GLY A 17 6.71 3.97 17.19
N ASN A 18 5.55 3.33 17.01
CA ASN A 18 5.39 1.88 17.12
C ASN A 18 4.55 1.35 15.93
N PRO A 19 5.11 1.37 14.70
CA PRO A 19 4.38 0.95 13.51
C PRO A 19 3.97 -0.53 13.62
N ALA A 20 2.72 -0.82 13.29
CA ALA A 20 2.22 -2.16 13.14
C ALA A 20 2.62 -2.74 11.78
N GLU A 21 2.58 -4.07 11.67
CA GLU A 21 2.82 -4.73 10.39
C GLU A 21 1.79 -4.27 9.33
N GLY A 22 2.29 -3.86 8.17
CA GLY A 22 1.49 -3.32 7.08
C GLY A 22 1.35 -1.80 7.07
N ASP A 23 1.73 -1.11 8.15
CA ASP A 23 1.64 0.35 8.22
C ASP A 23 2.52 1.02 7.16
N ILE A 24 2.02 2.13 6.62
CA ILE A 24 2.81 3.00 5.75
C ILE A 24 3.72 3.86 6.62
N VAL A 25 5.02 3.79 6.36
CA VAL A 25 6.06 4.52 7.08
C VAL A 25 6.90 5.37 6.13
N GLY A 26 7.44 6.48 6.66
CA GLY A 26 8.45 7.27 5.98
C GLY A 26 9.86 6.78 6.31
N VAL A 27 10.73 6.76 5.30
CA VAL A 27 12.15 6.45 5.43
C VAL A 27 12.95 7.73 5.28
N PHE A 28 13.84 8.00 6.23
CA PHE A 28 14.64 9.22 6.29
C PHE A 28 16.13 8.92 6.35
N SER A 29 16.94 9.84 5.84
CA SER A 29 18.39 9.83 6.03
C SER A 29 18.74 10.12 7.49
N GLN A 30 19.97 9.82 7.91
CA GLN A 30 20.45 10.22 9.24
C GLN A 30 20.40 11.75 9.44
N GLY A 31 20.48 12.53 8.35
CA GLY A 31 20.36 13.99 8.37
C GLY A 31 18.91 14.50 8.45
N GLY A 32 17.92 13.62 8.40
CA GLY A 32 16.50 13.97 8.42
C GLY A 32 15.87 14.19 7.05
N ASP A 33 16.61 13.97 5.96
CA ASP A 33 16.05 14.10 4.61
C ASP A 33 15.09 12.96 4.31
N PHE A 34 13.92 13.29 3.75
CA PHE A 34 12.99 12.27 3.28
C PHE A 34 13.57 11.50 2.09
N LEU A 35 13.48 10.17 2.14
CA LEU A 35 13.99 9.29 1.09
C LEU A 35 12.88 8.53 0.35
N ALA A 36 11.91 8.00 1.08
CA ALA A 36 10.87 7.16 0.51
C ALA A 36 9.70 6.93 1.46
N TYR A 37 8.57 6.53 0.90
CA TYR A 37 7.50 5.84 1.62
C TYR A 37 7.56 4.34 1.38
N GLY A 38 7.23 3.54 2.37
CA GLY A 38 7.11 2.09 2.24
C GLY A 38 6.20 1.49 3.28
N HIS A 39 5.87 0.21 3.13
CA HIS A 39 5.15 -0.53 4.16
C HIS A 39 6.12 -1.22 5.13
N TYR A 40 5.81 -1.17 6.41
CA TYR A 40 6.60 -1.79 7.47
C TYR A 40 6.23 -3.27 7.63
N GLN A 41 7.24 -4.11 7.84
CA GLN A 41 7.05 -5.52 8.18
C GLN A 41 8.08 -5.97 9.23
N ILE A 42 7.67 -6.90 10.09
CA ILE A 42 8.54 -7.50 11.09
C ILE A 42 9.38 -8.57 10.39
N GLY A 43 10.66 -8.29 10.13
CA GLY A 43 11.55 -9.24 9.46
C GLY A 43 12.90 -8.65 9.04
N SER A 44 13.65 -9.41 8.24
CA SER A 44 14.96 -8.99 7.72
C SER A 44 14.85 -7.83 6.73
N ILE A 45 13.75 -7.78 5.95
CA ILE A 45 13.37 -6.64 5.11
C ILE A 45 12.28 -5.87 5.87
N ALA A 46 12.70 -4.84 6.59
CA ALA A 46 11.83 -4.07 7.48
C ALA A 46 10.91 -3.10 6.74
N VAL A 47 11.34 -2.57 5.59
CA VAL A 47 10.50 -1.71 4.75
C VAL A 47 10.64 -2.11 3.29
N ARG A 48 9.51 -2.31 2.59
CA ARG A 48 9.50 -2.34 1.12
C ARG A 48 8.96 -1.02 0.60
N VAL A 49 9.74 -0.37 -0.24
CA VAL A 49 9.47 0.97 -0.75
C VAL A 49 8.31 0.92 -1.75
N LEU A 50 7.37 1.84 -1.57
CA LEU A 50 6.24 2.07 -2.45
C LEU A 50 6.49 3.25 -3.40
N SER A 51 7.11 4.33 -2.91
CA SER A 51 7.36 5.56 -3.67
C SER A 51 8.62 6.27 -3.13
N PHE A 52 9.43 6.83 -4.04
CA PHE A 52 10.64 7.59 -3.72
C PHE A 52 10.44 9.12 -3.84
N ALA A 53 9.22 9.63 -3.61
CA ALA A 53 8.78 11.04 -3.72
C ALA A 53 8.04 11.44 -5.01
N GLY A 54 7.54 10.47 -5.80
CA GLY A 54 6.76 10.76 -7.01
C GLY A 54 5.23 10.72 -6.81
N GLU A 55 4.75 9.76 -6.03
CA GLU A 55 3.32 9.58 -5.77
C GLU A 55 2.98 9.72 -4.28
N ASP A 56 1.80 10.29 -4.03
CA ASP A 56 1.15 10.27 -2.72
C ASP A 56 0.61 8.86 -2.42
N VAL A 57 1.33 8.13 -1.59
CA VAL A 57 0.97 6.76 -1.16
C VAL A 57 -0.25 6.72 -0.23
N LEU A 58 -0.60 7.85 0.39
CA LEU A 58 -1.74 7.94 1.30
C LEU A 58 -3.04 8.22 0.54
N SER A 59 -2.95 8.59 -0.73
CA SER A 59 -4.10 8.78 -1.60
C SER A 59 -4.86 7.45 -1.82
N PRO A 60 -6.19 7.45 -1.73
CA PRO A 60 -7.00 6.27 -2.06
C PRO A 60 -6.85 5.85 -3.54
N ASP A 61 -6.37 6.73 -4.41
CA ASP A 61 -6.12 6.46 -5.83
C ASP A 61 -4.74 5.88 -6.12
N PHE A 62 -3.84 5.83 -5.13
CA PHE A 62 -2.46 5.38 -5.32
C PHE A 62 -2.40 4.02 -6.03
N TRP A 63 -3.10 3.02 -5.49
CA TRP A 63 -3.10 1.67 -6.05
C TRP A 63 -3.72 1.60 -7.44
N ARG A 64 -4.83 2.34 -7.66
CA ARG A 64 -5.46 2.44 -8.98
C ARG A 64 -4.47 2.98 -10.01
N ASN A 65 -3.76 4.04 -9.67
CA ASN A 65 -2.77 4.68 -10.53
C ASN A 65 -1.57 3.76 -10.81
N MET A 66 -1.04 3.08 -9.78
CA MET A 66 0.09 2.16 -9.93
C MET A 66 -0.25 0.95 -10.80
N ILE A 67 -1.42 0.35 -10.60
CA ILE A 67 -1.91 -0.78 -11.41
C ILE A 67 -2.15 -0.34 -12.85
N ALA A 68 -2.80 0.82 -13.07
CA ALA A 68 -3.05 1.36 -14.40
C ALA A 68 -1.75 1.61 -15.19
N ARG A 69 -0.72 2.16 -14.54
CA ARG A 69 0.60 2.35 -15.15
C ARG A 69 1.25 1.02 -15.53
N ALA A 70 1.22 0.04 -14.63
CA ALA A 70 1.79 -1.27 -14.89
C ALA A 70 1.05 -2.00 -16.03
N LEU A 71 -0.28 -1.86 -16.11
CA LEU A 71 -1.08 -2.37 -17.22
C LEU A 71 -0.71 -1.69 -18.54
N LYS A 72 -0.60 -0.35 -18.56
CA LYS A 72 -0.21 0.40 -19.77
C LYS A 72 1.12 -0.09 -20.34
N VAL A 73 2.11 -0.35 -19.49
CA VAL A 73 3.40 -0.91 -19.92
C VAL A 73 3.21 -2.31 -20.50
N ARG A 74 2.46 -3.19 -19.82
CA ARG A 74 2.20 -4.56 -20.29
C ARG A 74 1.51 -4.58 -21.66
N ILE A 75 0.54 -3.70 -21.88
CA ILE A 75 -0.11 -3.52 -23.19
C ILE A 75 0.91 -3.09 -24.24
N ALA A 76 1.71 -2.07 -23.93
CA ALA A 76 2.69 -1.52 -24.87
C ALA A 76 3.74 -2.54 -25.33
N VAL A 77 4.04 -3.54 -24.50
CA VAL A 77 4.99 -4.62 -24.83
C VAL A 77 4.32 -5.95 -25.22
N GLY A 78 3.00 -5.97 -25.44
CA GLY A 78 2.26 -7.16 -25.87
C GLY A 78 2.14 -8.26 -24.79
N LEU A 79 2.33 -7.92 -23.51
CA LEU A 79 2.20 -8.83 -22.36
C LEU A 79 0.83 -8.75 -21.67
N SER A 80 -0.11 -7.95 -22.17
CA SER A 80 -1.51 -8.09 -21.82
C SER A 80 -2.10 -9.18 -22.71
N GLY A 81 -2.39 -10.36 -22.14
CA GLY A 81 -3.10 -11.41 -22.88
C GLY A 81 -4.35 -10.82 -23.54
N ALA A 82 -4.64 -11.25 -24.77
CA ALA A 82 -5.94 -10.97 -25.37
C ALA A 82 -6.98 -11.54 -24.42
N VAL A 83 -7.73 -10.68 -23.73
CA VAL A 83 -8.91 -11.11 -23.01
C VAL A 83 -9.91 -11.45 -24.10
N PRO A 84 -10.26 -12.72 -24.36
CA PRO A 84 -11.44 -12.98 -25.18
C PRO A 84 -12.58 -12.28 -24.46
N GLU A 85 -13.36 -11.49 -25.19
CA GLU A 85 -14.53 -10.81 -24.66
C GLU A 85 -15.46 -11.82 -23.97
N HIS A 86 -15.31 -11.96 -22.66
CA HIS A 86 -16.26 -12.71 -21.86
C HIS A 86 -17.39 -11.74 -21.60
N GLU A 87 -18.42 -11.82 -22.44
CA GLU A 87 -19.72 -11.22 -22.16
C GLU A 87 -20.09 -11.59 -20.73
N SER A 88 -20.14 -10.57 -19.87
CA SER A 88 -20.53 -10.75 -18.47
C SER A 88 -21.97 -11.23 -18.50
N PRO A 89 -22.31 -12.46 -18.04
CA PRO A 89 -23.71 -12.77 -17.83
C PRO A 89 -24.23 -11.76 -16.82
N ALA A 90 -25.42 -11.21 -17.12
CA ALA A 90 -26.08 -10.22 -16.29
C ALA A 90 -26.00 -10.62 -14.82
N LEU A 91 -25.60 -9.67 -13.96
CA LEU A 91 -25.68 -9.81 -12.52
C LEU A 91 -27.15 -10.05 -12.16
N GLU A 92 -27.52 -11.30 -11.95
CA GLU A 92 -28.76 -11.66 -11.26
C GLU A 92 -28.71 -11.00 -9.86
N PRO A 93 -29.83 -10.42 -9.37
CA PRO A 93 -29.82 -9.71 -8.11
C PRO A 93 -29.47 -10.69 -6.98
N VAL A 94 -28.35 -10.46 -6.32
CA VAL A 94 -28.06 -11.12 -5.05
C VAL A 94 -29.02 -10.51 -4.04
N GLU A 95 -30.08 -11.24 -3.67
CA GLU A 95 -30.92 -10.87 -2.54
C GLU A 95 -30.03 -10.73 -1.31
N ALA A 96 -29.93 -9.49 -0.82
CA ALA A 96 -29.20 -9.18 0.40
C ALA A 96 -29.93 -9.82 1.58
N SER A 97 -29.48 -11.01 2.00
CA SER A 97 -29.77 -11.48 3.34
C SER A 97 -29.01 -10.57 4.31
N VAL A 98 -29.77 -9.72 5.00
CA VAL A 98 -29.29 -8.78 6.00
C VAL A 98 -28.58 -9.56 7.12
N PRO A 99 -27.29 -9.33 7.41
CA PRO A 99 -26.71 -9.84 8.65
C PRO A 99 -27.20 -8.99 9.84
N GLU A 100 -27.66 -9.70 10.87
CA GLU A 100 -28.08 -9.21 12.19
C GLU A 100 -27.06 -8.23 12.82
N PRO A 101 -27.50 -7.27 13.67
CA PRO A 101 -26.64 -6.25 14.22
C PRO A 101 -25.68 -6.83 15.26
N VAL A 102 -24.38 -6.72 15.01
CA VAL A 102 -23.36 -7.00 16.03
C VAL A 102 -22.97 -5.68 16.70
N GLU A 103 -23.43 -5.48 17.93
CA GLU A 103 -22.97 -4.38 18.78
C GLU A 103 -21.49 -4.62 19.16
N GLY A 104 -20.63 -3.64 18.87
CA GLY A 104 -19.21 -3.63 19.24
C GLY A 104 -18.78 -2.22 19.70
N PRO A 105 -17.92 -2.10 20.73
CA PRO A 105 -17.88 -0.92 21.57
C PRO A 105 -17.08 0.27 21.01
N THR A 106 -17.67 1.45 21.25
CA THR A 106 -17.12 2.78 21.50
C THR A 106 -15.73 3.19 21.00
N LEU A 107 -15.76 4.20 20.12
CA LEU A 107 -14.71 5.19 19.84
C LEU A 107 -13.93 5.58 21.10
N THR A 108 -12.62 5.34 21.09
CA THR A 108 -11.70 5.96 22.04
C THR A 108 -10.78 6.91 21.27
N ASN A 109 -11.19 8.18 21.21
CA ASN A 109 -10.26 9.30 21.04
C ASN A 109 -9.50 9.46 22.36
N CYS A 110 -8.18 9.55 22.34
CA CYS A 110 -7.42 10.07 23.47
C CYS A 110 -6.23 10.89 22.96
N TYR A 111 -6.27 12.17 23.27
CA TYR A 111 -5.21 13.16 23.07
C TYR A 111 -4.00 12.87 23.98
N ARG A 112 -2.82 13.40 23.63
CA ARG A 112 -1.62 13.34 24.48
C ARG A 112 -0.96 14.71 24.62
N LEU A 113 -0.43 14.96 25.83
CA LEU A 113 0.66 15.89 26.14
C LEU A 113 1.98 15.39 25.56
#